data_AF-A0A6I7WQH3-F1
#
_entry.id   AF-A0A6I7WQH3-F1
#
_cell.length_a   1.000
_cell.length_b   1.000
_cell.length_c   1.000
_cell.angle_alpha   90.00
_cell.angle_beta   90.00
_cell.angle_gamma   90.00
#
_symmetry.space_group_name_H-M   'P 1'
#
loop_
_entity.id
_entity.type
_entity.pdbx_description
1 polymer ?
#
loop_
_entity_poly.entity_id
_entity_poly.type
_entity_poly.pdbx_seq_one_letter_code
_entity_poly.pdbx_strand_id
1 'polypeptide(L)'
;IFRNLEVEAGSRYAINQLAKYILITLGFISVANELGGRWEQVQWLVAALTVGLGFGLQEIFANMVSGIILLFERPIRVGDTVTVDNISGRVMRIQMRATTIMDWDHKELKFPNNYLW
;
A
#
# COMPACT_ATOMS: atom_id res chain seq x y z
N ILE A 1 -4.24 29.52 0.30
CA ILE A 1 -3.18 28.48 0.31
C ILE A 1 -3.63 27.20 1.04
N PHE A 2 -4.68 27.21 1.86
CA PHE A 2 -5.34 25.98 2.36
C PHE A 2 -6.83 26.03 2.04
N ARG A 3 -7.23 25.49 0.89
CA ARG A 3 -8.65 25.36 0.50
C ARG A 3 -8.87 23.90 0.10
N ASN A 4 -9.70 23.24 0.90
CA ASN A 4 -10.35 21.96 0.65
C ASN A 4 -9.44 20.72 0.61
N LEU A 5 -9.02 20.26 1.79
CA LEU A 5 -9.11 18.82 2.07
C LEU A 5 -10.59 18.48 2.24
N GLU A 6 -11.37 18.54 1.15
CA GLU A 6 -12.65 17.86 1.10
C GLU A 6 -12.31 16.38 1.17
N VAL A 7 -12.24 15.85 2.39
CA VAL A 7 -12.12 14.42 2.60
C VAL A 7 -13.31 13.81 1.88
N GLU A 8 -13.04 13.23 0.71
CA GLU A 8 -14.05 12.63 -0.16
C GLU A 8 -14.92 11.71 0.70
N ALA A 9 -16.24 11.72 0.48
CA ALA A 9 -17.18 11.05 1.37
C ALA A 9 -16.79 9.57 1.62
N GLY A 10 -16.20 8.91 0.61
CA GLY A 10 -15.64 7.56 0.71
C GLY A 10 -14.42 7.45 1.63
N SER A 11 -13.44 8.36 1.52
CA SER A 11 -12.28 8.39 2.42
C SER A 11 -12.70 8.67 3.86
N ARG A 12 -13.65 9.58 4.06
CA ARG A 12 -14.17 9.91 5.41
C ARG A 12 -14.87 8.71 6.03
N TYR A 13 -15.68 8.01 5.25
CA TYR A 13 -16.35 6.79 5.69
C TYR A 13 -15.35 5.69 6.05
N ALA A 14 -14.36 5.43 5.20
CA ALA A 14 -13.33 4.43 5.46
C ALA A 14 -12.51 4.74 6.73
N ILE A 15 -12.08 5.99 6.90
CA ILE A 15 -11.35 6.44 8.10
C ILE A 15 -12.20 6.24 9.35
N ASN A 16 -13.48 6.65 9.33
CA ASN A 16 -14.39 6.48 10.46
C ASN A 16 -14.61 4.99 10.80
N GLN A 17 -14.74 4.13 9.80
CA GLN A 17 -14.94 2.70 10.01
C GLN A 17 -13.70 2.05 10.63
N LEU A 18 -12.51 2.39 10.14
CA LEU A 18 -11.25 1.91 10.70
C LEU A 18 -11.06 2.40 12.14
N ALA A 19 -11.30 3.68 12.40
CA ALA A 19 -11.24 4.26 13.74
C ALA A 19 -12.21 3.56 14.70
N LYS A 20 -13.44 3.30 14.26
CA LYS A 20 -14.45 2.58 15.03
C LYS A 20 -13.97 1.18 15.41
N TYR A 21 -13.42 0.42 14.47
CA TYR A 21 -12.91 -0.93 14.77
C TYR A 21 -11.72 -0.90 15.72
N ILE A 22 -10.77 0.03 15.53
CA ILE A 22 -9.63 0.19 16.45
C ILE A 22 -10.12 0.49 17.87
N LEU A 23 -11.06 1.44 18.03
CA LEU A 23 -11.61 1.81 19.33
C LEU A 23 -12.35 0.64 19.99
N ILE A 24 -13.17 -0.09 19.25
CA ILE A 24 -13.89 -1.27 19.77
C ILE A 24 -12.90 -2.35 20.22
N THR A 25 -11.86 -2.64 19.42
CA THR A 25 -10.83 -3.62 19.78
C THR A 25 -10.04 -3.21 21.01
N LEU A 26 -9.60 -1.95 21.11
CA LEU A 26 -8.88 -1.45 22.29
C LEU A 26 -9.77 -1.46 23.54
N GLY A 27 -11.04 -1.09 23.41
CA GLY A 27 -12.02 -1.15 24.51
C GLY A 27 -12.23 -2.59 24.98
N PHE A 28 -12.39 -3.53 24.06
CA PHE A 28 -12.52 -4.96 24.38
C PHE A 28 -11.30 -5.50 25.13
N ILE A 29 -10.09 -5.20 24.66
CA ILE A 29 -8.84 -5.62 25.31
C ILE A 29 -8.75 -5.03 26.74
N SER A 30 -9.14 -3.76 26.90
CA SER A 30 -9.08 -3.09 28.20
C SER A 30 -10.02 -3.75 29.22
N VAL A 31 -11.27 -4.02 28.83
CA VAL A 31 -12.25 -4.73 29.69
C VAL A 31 -11.80 -6.17 29.97
N ALA A 32 -11.27 -6.87 28.97
CA ALA A 32 -10.77 -8.23 29.15
C ALA A 32 -9.63 -8.30 30.16
N ASN A 33 -8.72 -7.32 30.16
CA ASN A 33 -7.63 -7.23 31.14
C ASN A 33 -8.15 -7.04 32.57
N GLU A 34 -9.17 -6.19 32.78
CA GLU A 34 -9.77 -5.99 34.11
C GLU A 34 -10.48 -7.25 34.65
N LEU A 35 -11.07 -8.06 33.76
CA LEU A 35 -11.73 -9.32 34.11
C LEU A 35 -10.74 -10.47 34.40
N GLY A 36 -9.44 -10.19 34.48
CA GLY A 36 -8.40 -11.19 34.71
C GLY A 36 -7.97 -11.95 33.45
N GLY A 37 -8.34 -11.44 32.26
CA GLY A 37 -7.80 -11.91 31.00
C GLY A 37 -6.29 -11.72 30.95
N ARG A 38 -5.57 -12.79 30.62
CA ARG A 38 -4.10 -12.77 30.57
C ARG A 38 -3.62 -12.48 29.16
N TRP A 39 -2.83 -11.42 28.99
CA TRP A 39 -2.22 -11.06 27.71
C TRP A 39 -1.48 -12.24 27.06
N GLU A 40 -0.81 -13.06 27.88
CA GLU A 40 -0.10 -14.27 27.41
C GLU A 40 -0.98 -15.25 26.62
N GLN A 41 -2.30 -15.30 26.90
CA GLN A 41 -3.22 -16.22 26.23
C GLN A 41 -3.63 -15.75 24.82
N VAL A 42 -3.58 -14.45 24.56
CA VAL A 42 -4.01 -13.84 23.28
C VAL A 42 -2.83 -13.39 22.42
N GLN A 43 -1.62 -13.31 22.99
CA GLN A 43 -0.42 -12.85 22.29
C GLN A 43 -0.16 -13.62 20.99
N TRP A 44 -0.33 -14.94 20.99
CA TRP A 44 -0.10 -15.77 19.79
C TRP A 44 -1.11 -15.47 18.69
N LEU A 45 -2.36 -15.17 19.04
CA LEU A 45 -3.41 -14.81 18.09
C LEU A 45 -3.10 -13.45 17.45
N VAL A 46 -2.74 -12.47 18.27
CA VAL A 46 -2.33 -11.13 17.79
C VAL A 46 -1.10 -11.23 16.88
N ALA A 47 -0.11 -12.05 17.27
CA ALA A 47 1.07 -12.28 16.46
C ALA A 47 0.72 -12.92 15.11
N ALA A 48 -0.09 -13.99 15.10
CA ALA A 48 -0.53 -14.67 13.88
C ALA A 48 -1.33 -13.74 12.95
N LEU A 49 -2.24 -12.94 13.50
CA LEU A 49 -3.02 -11.95 12.75
C LEU A 49 -2.11 -10.87 12.15
N THR A 50 -1.16 -10.36 12.93
CA THR A 50 -0.21 -9.33 12.47
C THR A 50 0.65 -9.86 11.33
N VAL A 51 1.15 -11.09 11.46
CA VAL A 51 1.93 -11.77 10.42
C VAL A 51 1.08 -11.98 9.16
N GLY A 52 -0.15 -12.48 9.30
CA GLY A 52 -1.07 -12.68 8.18
C GLY A 52 -1.41 -11.37 7.45
N LEU A 53 -1.63 -10.28 8.19
CA LEU A 53 -1.81 -8.95 7.61
C LEU A 53 -0.55 -8.47 6.90
N GLY A 54 0.63 -8.70 7.47
CA GLY A 54 1.91 -8.37 6.84
C GLY A 54 2.09 -9.06 5.49
N PHE A 55 1.76 -10.36 5.41
CA PHE A 55 1.78 -11.09 4.15
C PHE A 55 0.75 -10.55 3.14
N GLY A 56 -0.47 -10.23 3.58
CA GLY A 56 -1.49 -9.66 2.70
C GLY A 56 -1.15 -8.25 2.17
N LEU A 57 -0.38 -7.47 2.94
CA LEU A 57 0.05 -6.12 2.57
C LEU A 57 1.41 -6.07 1.86
N GLN A 58 2.10 -7.21 1.74
CA GLN A 58 3.48 -7.29 1.24
C GLN A 58 3.63 -6.64 -0.14
N GLU A 59 2.71 -6.90 -1.07
CA GLU A 59 2.77 -6.37 -2.43
C GLU A 59 2.57 -4.85 -2.47
N ILE A 60 1.66 -4.31 -1.65
CA ILE A 60 1.43 -2.86 -1.56
C ILE A 60 2.70 -2.17 -1.05
N PHE A 61 3.32 -2.76 -0.02
CA PHE A 61 4.54 -2.23 0.57
C PHE A 61 5.72 -2.30 -0.41
N ALA A 62 5.90 -3.44 -1.10
CA ALA A 62 6.93 -3.60 -2.13
C ALA A 62 6.81 -2.56 -3.24
N ASN A 63 5.58 -2.33 -3.74
CA ASN A 63 5.31 -1.32 -4.76
C ASN A 63 5.60 0.11 -4.29
N MET A 64 5.27 0.42 -3.03
CA MET A 64 5.53 1.73 -2.45
C MET A 64 7.04 1.99 -2.30
N VAL A 65 7.78 1.03 -1.74
CA VAL A 65 9.24 1.13 -1.58
C VAL A 65 9.92 1.22 -2.94
N SER A 66 9.53 0.38 -3.90
CA SER A 66 10.07 0.43 -5.27
C SER A 66 9.77 1.77 -5.92
N GLY A 67 8.55 2.31 -5.76
CA GLY A 67 8.20 3.64 -6.27
C GLY A 67 9.07 4.75 -5.67
N ILE A 68 9.36 4.71 -4.38
CA ILE A 68 10.26 5.66 -3.71
C ILE A 68 11.67 5.53 -4.31
N ILE A 69 12.21 4.31 -4.43
CA ILE A 69 13.54 4.07 -5.01
C ILE A 69 13.61 4.60 -6.44
N LEU A 70 12.62 4.29 -7.29
CA LEU A 70 12.55 4.77 -8.67
C LEU A 70 12.58 6.30 -8.76
N LEU A 71 11.93 7.00 -7.82
CA LEU A 71 11.88 8.46 -7.80
C LEU A 71 13.18 9.09 -7.29
N PHE A 72 13.83 8.48 -6.29
CA PHE A 72 15.04 9.01 -5.67
C PHE A 72 16.33 8.60 -6.42
N GLU A 73 16.53 7.32 -6.66
CA GLU A 73 17.73 6.78 -7.31
C GLU A 73 17.69 6.92 -8.83
N ARG A 74 16.49 7.04 -9.41
CA ARG A 74 16.25 7.21 -10.86
C ARG A 74 17.01 6.20 -11.75
N PRO A 75 16.92 4.88 -11.48
CA PRO A 75 17.52 3.86 -12.34
C PRO A 75 16.88 3.84 -13.74
N ILE A 76 15.60 4.24 -13.83
CA ILE A 76 14.86 4.50 -15.08
C ILE A 76 14.18 5.86 -14.99
N ARG A 77 14.07 6.54 -16.13
CA ARG A 77 13.50 7.89 -16.25
C ARG A 77 12.29 7.88 -17.19
N VAL A 78 11.42 8.88 -17.01
CA VAL A 78 10.35 9.14 -17.98
C VAL A 78 10.97 9.44 -19.34
N GLY A 79 10.53 8.70 -20.36
CA GLY A 79 11.07 8.75 -21.72
C GLY A 79 12.00 7.59 -22.08
N ASP A 80 12.47 6.82 -21.10
CA ASP A 80 13.31 5.64 -21.36
C ASP A 80 12.47 4.51 -21.98
N THR A 81 13.07 3.76 -22.89
CA THR A 81 12.48 2.51 -23.39
C THR A 81 12.92 1.37 -22.49
N VAL A 82 11.96 0.67 -21.90
CA VAL A 82 12.20 -0.46 -21.01
C VAL A 82 11.44 -1.68 -21.51
N THR A 83 11.96 -2.86 -21.19
CA THR A 83 11.29 -4.13 -21.43
C THR A 83 10.97 -4.73 -20.07
N VAL A 84 9.67 -4.94 -19.80
CA VAL A 84 9.19 -5.59 -18.59
C VAL A 84 8.50 -6.87 -19.01
N ASP A 85 8.98 -8.00 -18.48
CA ASP A 85 8.63 -9.34 -18.93
C ASP A 85 8.83 -9.50 -20.44
N ASN A 86 7.76 -9.51 -21.23
CA ASN A 86 7.77 -9.68 -22.68
C ASN A 86 7.19 -8.48 -23.44
N ILE A 87 7.01 -7.35 -22.76
CA ILE A 87 6.42 -6.12 -23.30
C ILE A 87 7.49 -5.04 -23.28
N SER A 88 7.75 -4.43 -24.44
CA SER A 88 8.69 -3.32 -24.57
C SER A 88 7.94 -2.04 -24.83
N GLY A 89 8.31 -0.95 -24.16
CA GLY A 89 7.63 0.32 -24.35
C GLY A 89 8.36 1.48 -23.71
N ARG A 90 7.83 2.68 -23.92
CA ARG A 90 8.38 3.92 -23.37
C ARG A 90 7.73 4.24 -22.03
N VAL A 91 8.54 4.55 -21.01
CA VAL A 91 8.06 5.00 -19.71
C VAL A 91 7.40 6.37 -19.84
N MET A 92 6.11 6.45 -19.53
CA MET A 92 5.33 7.68 -19.65
C MET A 92 5.22 8.44 -18.33
N ARG A 93 5.05 7.71 -17.23
CA ARG A 93 4.89 8.30 -15.90
C ARG A 93 5.23 7.29 -14.82
N ILE A 94 6.03 7.71 -13.85
CA ILE A 94 6.30 6.94 -12.62
C ILE A 94 5.40 7.51 -11.51
N GLN A 95 4.59 6.66 -10.88
CA GLN A 95 3.78 7.00 -9.71
C GLN A 95 4.20 6.17 -8.51
N MET A 96 3.68 6.46 -7.32
CA MET A 96 4.07 5.80 -6.06
C MET A 96 3.87 4.28 -6.05
N ARG A 97 2.87 3.75 -6.77
CA ARG A 97 2.52 2.31 -6.73
C ARG A 97 2.68 1.59 -8.08
N ALA A 98 2.64 2.34 -9.17
CA ALA A 98 2.70 1.79 -10.51
C ALA A 98 3.34 2.80 -11.47
N THR A 99 3.92 2.27 -12.54
CA THR A 99 4.51 3.03 -13.63
C THR A 99 3.72 2.75 -14.91
N THR A 100 3.38 3.80 -15.63
CA THR A 100 2.71 3.69 -16.93
C THR A 100 3.75 3.60 -18.04
N ILE A 101 3.66 2.57 -18.85
CA ILE A 101 4.48 2.30 -20.03
C ILE A 101 3.58 2.30 -21.26
N MET A 102 4.02 2.94 -22.33
CA MET A 102 3.34 2.92 -23.63
C MET A 102 4.04 1.93 -24.56
N ASP A 103 3.33 0.90 -24.99
CA ASP A 103 3.80 -0.05 -25.99
C ASP A 103 3.84 0.59 -27.39
N TRP A 104 4.48 -0.06 -28.35
CA TRP A 104 4.59 0.35 -29.76
C TRP A 104 3.22 0.50 -30.45
N ASP A 105 2.23 -0.27 -29.98
CA ASP A 105 0.82 -0.15 -30.38
C ASP A 105 0.11 1.09 -29.77
N HIS A 106 0.83 1.97 -29.08
CA HIS A 106 0.29 3.14 -28.36
C HIS A 106 -0.71 2.80 -27.25
N LYS A 107 -0.61 1.59 -26.68
CA LYS A 107 -1.43 1.16 -25.54
C LYS A 107 -0.74 1.57 -24.24
N GLU A 108 -1.48 2.21 -23.34
CA GLU A 108 -1.00 2.51 -21.99
C GLU A 108 -1.18 1.29 -21.07
N LEU A 109 -0.07 0.81 -20.53
CA LEU A 109 0.00 -0.34 -19.64
C LEU A 109 0.52 0.12 -18.27
N LYS A 110 -0.16 -0.29 -17.20
CA LYS A 110 0.24 0.02 -15.82
C LYS A 110 0.93 -1.18 -15.22
N PHE A 111 2.21 -1.02 -14.90
CA PHE A 111 3.01 -2.04 -14.25
C PHE A 111 3.20 -1.67 -12.77
N PRO A 112 3.00 -2.61 -11.84
CA PRO A 112 3.36 -2.39 -10.44
C PRO A 112 4.88 -2.13 -10.35
N ASN A 113 5.28 -1.20 -9.49
CA ASN A 113 6.66 -0.72 -9.43
C ASN A 113 7.67 -1.81 -9.04
N ASN A 114 7.25 -2.86 -8.32
CA ASN A 114 8.12 -3.97 -7.92
C ASN A 114 8.54 -4.90 -9.08
N TYR A 115 8.02 -4.70 -10.30
CA TYR A 115 8.48 -5.42 -11.50
C TYR A 115 9.58 -4.67 -12.26
N LEU A 116 9.84 -3.41 -11.88
CA LEU A 116 10.82 -2.53 -12.54
C LEU A 116 12.15 -2.45 -11.77
N TRP A 117 12.22 -3.06 -10.60
CA TRP A 117 13.37 -3.10 -9.70
C TRP A 117 13.50 -4.49 -9.08
#